data_AF-A0AAF0IJ26-F1
#
_entry.id   AF-A0AAF0IJ26-F1
#
_cell.length_a   1.000
_cell.length_b   1.000
_cell.length_c   1.000
_cell.angle_alpha   90.00
_cell.angle_beta   90.00
_cell.angle_gamma   90.00
#
_symmetry.space_group_name_H-M   'P 1'
#
loop_
_entity.id
_entity.type
_entity.pdbx_description
1 polymer ?
#
loop_
_entity_poly.entity_id
_entity_poly.type
_entity_poly.pdbx_seq_one_letter_code
_entity_poly.pdbx_strand_id
1 'polypeptide(L)'
;MAKQTSSYEGFSQLLKSGQYSDLKIVCNGEVFKVHKAIVCPQSPVIAAAVNGEFQEATTGIITSDAFDIKTVRRMIEFMYMQKYSRDVEEEVDHQPGINIAEANQGKWQMLDRGAFELRLVFGVGLSKMSLEGEPTDDENTAEESWGDNTKLSLSASNEKPAEAVNVLIDHVHVNAIADYYDVPGLRELANDNIRAILVGAWSADGFVGVANEVFNCTGDKALRGIIAETITSQICDLVYQDDFADLKMEGETAVEVIREMGKDYAAAVNHIKYQESELQTAWNLLGNEQKRYECVMTNIRKCLNTLKNTAHCSNWCCDARFTCYIEEYGPSREPMFRLCCASCQCKTTTNSDETRLE
;
A
#
# COMPACT_ATOMS: atom_id res chain seq x y z
N MET A 1 -43.10 -12.99 19.45
CA MET A 1 -41.71 -12.74 19.03
C MET A 1 -41.15 -11.65 19.94
N ALA A 2 -40.29 -12.01 20.89
CA ALA A 2 -39.66 -11.01 21.76
C ALA A 2 -38.63 -10.25 20.92
N LYS A 3 -38.80 -8.93 20.79
CA LYS A 3 -37.76 -8.08 20.20
C LYS A 3 -36.51 -8.24 21.07
N GLN A 4 -35.43 -8.67 20.46
CA GLN A 4 -34.11 -8.70 21.06
C GLN A 4 -33.73 -7.24 21.34
N THR A 5 -34.04 -6.74 22.54
CA THR A 5 -33.62 -5.40 22.98
C THR A 5 -32.11 -5.39 23.04
N SER A 6 -31.48 -4.40 22.42
CA SER A 6 -30.03 -4.20 22.50
C SER A 6 -29.62 -4.19 23.97
N SER A 7 -28.52 -4.88 24.32
CA SER A 7 -28.02 -5.00 25.70
C SER A 7 -27.77 -3.65 26.40
N TYR A 8 -27.76 -2.54 25.65
CA TYR A 8 -27.48 -1.19 26.14
C TYR A 8 -28.71 -0.29 26.25
N GLU A 9 -29.92 -0.77 25.93
CA GLU A 9 -31.14 0.06 25.94
C GLU A 9 -31.40 0.70 27.31
N GLY A 10 -31.25 -0.09 28.38
CA GLY A 10 -31.42 0.39 29.76
C GLY A 10 -30.37 1.43 30.17
N PHE A 11 -29.11 1.22 29.80
CA PHE A 11 -28.03 2.17 30.07
C PHE A 11 -28.20 3.47 29.27
N SER A 12 -28.63 3.38 28.01
CA SER A 12 -28.94 4.56 27.20
C SER A 12 -30.06 5.41 27.82
N GLN A 13 -31.10 4.77 28.36
CA GLN A 13 -32.19 5.47 29.07
C GLN A 13 -31.71 6.13 30.37
N LEU A 14 -30.84 5.47 31.13
CA LEU A 14 -30.22 6.06 32.33
C LEU A 14 -29.42 7.31 32.00
N LEU A 15 -28.59 7.26 30.95
CA LEU A 15 -27.80 8.41 30.50
C LEU A 15 -28.70 9.57 30.06
N LYS A 16 -29.71 9.30 29.22
CA LYS A 16 -30.62 10.32 28.69
C LYS A 16 -31.48 10.97 29.77
N SER A 17 -32.01 10.17 30.71
CA SER A 17 -32.91 10.67 31.75
C SER A 17 -32.17 11.30 32.92
N GLY A 18 -30.94 10.85 33.20
CA GLY A 18 -30.17 11.21 34.39
C GLY A 18 -30.82 10.77 35.71
N GLN A 19 -31.82 9.90 35.67
CA GLN A 19 -32.46 9.39 36.89
C GLN A 19 -31.47 8.55 37.67
N TYR A 20 -31.42 8.75 39.00
CA TYR A 20 -30.48 8.09 39.92
C TYR A 20 -29.01 8.49 39.77
N SER A 21 -28.70 9.54 39.01
CA SER A 21 -27.35 10.08 38.92
C SER A 21 -26.87 10.57 40.29
N ASP A 22 -25.66 10.18 40.67
CA ASP A 22 -24.99 10.50 41.93
C ASP A 22 -23.65 11.23 41.69
N LEU A 23 -23.36 11.60 40.45
CA LEU A 23 -22.19 12.36 40.02
C LEU A 23 -22.55 13.28 38.86
N LYS A 24 -21.87 14.43 38.77
CA LYS A 24 -21.96 15.36 37.65
C LYS A 24 -20.58 15.56 37.04
N ILE A 25 -20.50 15.54 35.72
CA ILE A 25 -19.34 16.03 34.96
C ILE A 25 -19.76 17.35 34.33
N VAL A 26 -18.99 18.41 34.57
CA VAL A 26 -19.26 19.75 34.06
C VAL A 26 -18.15 20.13 33.08
N CYS A 27 -18.53 20.55 31.88
CA CYS A 27 -17.60 20.98 30.83
C CYS A 27 -18.14 22.26 30.21
N ASN A 28 -17.39 23.37 30.32
CA ASN A 28 -17.77 24.66 29.71
C ASN A 28 -19.22 25.10 30.01
N GLY A 29 -19.72 24.80 31.21
CA GLY A 29 -21.08 25.12 31.65
C GLY A 29 -22.16 24.08 31.32
N GLU A 30 -21.88 23.11 30.44
CA GLU A 30 -22.77 21.96 30.23
C GLU A 30 -22.61 20.94 31.37
N VAL A 31 -23.74 20.41 31.86
CA VAL A 31 -23.78 19.49 33.00
C VAL A 31 -24.25 18.12 32.55
N PHE A 32 -23.36 17.13 32.60
CA PHE A 32 -23.65 15.73 32.36
C PHE A 32 -23.96 15.02 33.68
N LYS A 33 -25.19 14.53 33.82
CA LYS A 33 -25.61 13.71 34.97
C LYS A 33 -25.19 12.26 34.73
N VAL A 34 -24.31 11.73 35.58
CA VAL A 34 -23.75 10.38 35.41
C VAL A 34 -23.83 9.57 36.69
N HIS A 35 -23.63 8.25 36.57
CA HIS A 35 -23.73 7.29 37.65
C HIS A 35 -22.34 6.78 38.02
N LYS A 36 -21.92 6.96 39.28
CA LYS A 36 -20.64 6.46 39.80
C LYS A 36 -20.49 4.97 39.53
N ALA A 37 -21.56 4.20 39.73
CA ALA A 37 -21.59 2.76 39.50
C ALA A 37 -21.28 2.34 38.05
N ILE A 38 -21.41 3.25 37.08
CA ILE A 38 -21.10 3.02 35.66
C ILE A 38 -19.72 3.57 35.30
N VAL A 39 -19.42 4.81 35.69
CA VAL A 39 -18.20 5.50 35.24
C VAL A 39 -16.95 5.14 36.07
N CYS A 40 -17.07 4.92 37.38
CA CYS A 40 -15.92 4.64 38.24
C CYS A 40 -15.24 3.29 37.95
N PRO A 41 -15.97 2.18 37.67
CA PRO A 41 -15.33 0.92 37.30
C PRO A 41 -14.56 0.97 35.97
N GLN A 42 -14.85 1.97 35.12
CA GLN A 42 -14.26 2.12 33.80
C GLN A 42 -13.13 3.16 33.74
N SER A 43 -13.01 4.00 34.77
CA SER A 43 -11.98 5.03 34.87
C SER A 43 -11.44 5.07 36.29
N PRO A 44 -10.22 4.57 36.53
CA PRO A 44 -9.58 4.67 37.84
C PRO A 44 -9.33 6.13 38.22
N VAL A 45 -9.16 7.02 37.25
CA VAL A 45 -9.01 8.47 37.46
C VAL A 45 -10.29 9.07 38.03
N ILE A 46 -11.45 8.81 37.42
CA ILE A 46 -12.75 9.26 37.93
C ILE A 46 -13.01 8.63 39.31
N ALA A 47 -12.74 7.33 39.47
CA ALA A 47 -12.91 6.65 40.75
C ALA A 47 -12.07 7.28 41.86
N ALA A 48 -10.80 7.62 41.58
CA ALA A 48 -9.92 8.28 42.53
C ALA A 48 -10.41 9.70 42.87
N ALA A 49 -10.89 10.46 41.88
CA ALA A 49 -11.41 11.81 42.09
C ALA A 49 -12.60 11.83 43.07
N VAL A 50 -13.53 10.88 42.94
CA VAL A 50 -14.75 10.86 43.77
C VAL A 50 -14.63 10.10 45.09
N ASN A 51 -13.58 9.28 45.25
CA ASN A 51 -13.32 8.52 46.49
C ASN A 51 -12.17 9.10 47.33
N GLY A 52 -11.42 10.07 46.79
CA GLY A 52 -10.31 10.72 47.47
C GLY A 52 -10.74 11.79 48.48
N GLU A 53 -9.78 12.62 48.89
CA GLU A 53 -9.99 13.72 49.84
C GLU A 53 -10.21 15.08 49.16
N PHE A 54 -10.37 15.10 47.84
CA PHE A 54 -10.52 16.33 47.06
C PHE A 54 -11.98 16.84 47.07
N GLN A 55 -12.19 18.05 46.54
CA GLN A 55 -13.50 18.71 46.56
C GLN A 55 -14.56 17.90 45.78
N GLU A 56 -14.15 17.15 44.77
CA GLU A 56 -14.98 16.29 43.92
C GLU A 56 -15.67 15.19 44.73
N ALA A 57 -14.99 14.63 45.74
CA ALA A 57 -15.55 13.60 46.62
C ALA A 57 -16.69 14.16 47.49
N THR A 58 -16.60 15.44 47.89
CA THR A 58 -17.62 16.11 48.70
C THR A 58 -18.74 16.71 47.85
N THR A 59 -18.40 17.29 46.70
CA THR A 59 -19.34 18.02 45.83
C THR A 59 -20.08 17.11 44.86
N GLY A 60 -19.48 15.96 44.49
CA GLY A 60 -19.99 15.10 43.43
C GLY A 60 -19.96 15.78 42.07
N ILE A 61 -19.02 16.70 41.84
CA ILE A 61 -18.84 17.44 40.61
C ILE A 61 -17.40 17.28 40.15
N ILE A 62 -17.20 16.82 38.91
CA ILE A 62 -15.90 16.80 38.22
C ILE A 62 -15.96 17.84 37.11
N THR A 63 -14.98 18.74 37.07
CA THR A 63 -14.86 19.73 36.00
C THR A 63 -13.88 19.23 34.92
N SER A 64 -14.26 19.33 33.65
CA SER A 64 -13.49 18.88 32.50
C SER A 64 -13.40 19.98 31.44
N ASP A 65 -12.68 21.04 31.76
CA ASP A 65 -12.55 22.23 30.88
C ASP A 65 -11.38 22.12 29.88
N ALA A 66 -10.57 21.07 29.98
CA ALA A 66 -9.47 20.80 29.05
C ALA A 66 -9.92 20.21 27.71
N PHE A 67 -11.15 19.72 27.63
CA PHE A 67 -11.74 19.08 26.45
C PHE A 67 -13.01 19.81 26.04
N ASP A 68 -13.38 19.70 24.77
CA ASP A 68 -14.65 20.20 24.29
C ASP A 68 -15.82 19.32 24.73
N ILE A 69 -17.01 19.90 24.66
CA ILE A 69 -18.26 19.26 25.08
C ILE A 69 -18.55 17.97 24.30
N LYS A 70 -18.25 17.92 22.99
CA LYS A 70 -18.52 16.75 22.15
C LYS A 70 -17.61 15.60 22.54
N THR A 71 -16.32 15.87 22.78
CA THR A 71 -15.36 14.88 23.28
C THR A 71 -15.77 14.30 24.63
N VAL A 72 -16.18 15.16 25.59
CA VAL A 72 -16.69 14.70 26.89
C VAL A 72 -17.96 13.85 26.72
N ARG A 73 -18.89 14.26 25.84
CA ARG A 73 -20.10 13.50 25.52
C ARG A 73 -19.75 12.11 24.96
N ARG A 74 -18.85 12.01 24.00
CA ARG A 74 -18.41 10.75 23.39
C ARG A 74 -17.76 9.81 24.42
N MET A 75 -16.95 10.34 25.33
CA MET A 75 -16.43 9.54 26.45
C MET A 75 -17.55 8.96 27.31
N ILE A 76 -18.54 9.78 27.68
CA ILE A 76 -19.66 9.33 28.50
C ILE A 76 -20.54 8.33 27.74
N GLU A 77 -20.84 8.57 26.47
CA GLU A 77 -21.58 7.63 25.61
C GLU A 77 -20.92 6.25 25.58
N PHE A 78 -19.60 6.23 25.41
CA PHE A 78 -18.84 4.99 25.45
C PHE A 78 -18.98 4.28 26.79
N MET A 79 -18.85 4.98 27.92
CA MET A 79 -18.98 4.35 29.24
C MET A 79 -20.35 3.69 29.45
N TYR A 80 -21.42 4.15 28.79
CA TYR A 80 -22.75 3.54 28.91
C TYR A 80 -23.06 2.50 27.83
N MET A 81 -22.53 2.69 26.61
CA MET A 81 -22.96 1.95 25.42
C MET A 81 -21.83 1.19 24.72
N GLN A 82 -20.59 1.32 25.18
CA GLN A 82 -19.36 0.76 24.59
C GLN A 82 -19.13 1.19 23.13
N LYS A 83 -19.75 2.30 22.75
CA LYS A 83 -19.63 2.97 21.46
C LYS A 83 -19.94 4.46 21.64
N TYR A 84 -19.45 5.29 20.74
CA TYR A 84 -19.78 6.71 20.69
C TYR A 84 -20.14 7.11 19.26
N SER A 85 -20.94 8.16 19.14
CA SER A 85 -21.41 8.65 17.85
C SER A 85 -20.26 9.29 17.07
N ARG A 86 -20.16 8.94 15.79
CA ARG A 86 -19.34 9.67 14.81
C ARG A 86 -20.26 10.78 14.29
N ASP A 87 -20.26 11.93 14.95
CA ASP A 87 -21.31 12.92 14.73
C ASP A 87 -21.30 13.41 13.27
N VAL A 88 -22.37 13.10 12.55
CA VAL A 88 -22.98 14.03 11.60
C VAL A 88 -24.22 14.53 12.35
N GLU A 89 -24.16 15.73 12.91
CA GLU A 89 -25.32 16.33 13.57
C GLU A 89 -26.35 16.73 12.52
N GLU A 90 -27.27 15.82 12.18
CA GLU A 90 -28.60 16.20 11.69
C GLU A 90 -29.57 16.19 12.87
N GLU A 91 -29.78 17.36 13.48
CA GLU A 91 -31.10 17.65 14.03
C GLU A 91 -31.93 18.30 12.92
N VAL A 92 -32.93 17.59 12.38
CA VAL A 92 -34.34 17.99 12.19
C VAL A 92 -35.09 17.05 11.20
N ASP A 93 -36.13 16.38 11.73
CA ASP A 93 -37.38 15.88 11.11
C ASP A 93 -37.44 14.64 10.18
N HIS A 94 -38.58 13.96 10.23
CA HIS A 94 -38.86 12.56 9.89
C HIS A 94 -38.88 12.19 8.38
N GLN A 95 -38.17 11.11 7.97
CA GLN A 95 -38.67 9.87 7.29
C GLN A 95 -37.54 9.02 6.64
N PRO A 96 -37.76 7.72 6.32
CA PRO A 96 -36.78 6.67 6.61
C PRO A 96 -35.85 6.28 5.46
N GLY A 97 -34.63 5.88 5.82
CA GLY A 97 -34.04 4.64 5.31
C GLY A 97 -32.71 4.77 4.57
N ILE A 98 -31.60 4.62 5.29
CA ILE A 98 -30.44 3.85 4.81
C ILE A 98 -30.01 2.92 5.94
N ASN A 99 -30.25 1.62 5.75
CA ASN A 99 -29.86 0.59 6.71
C ASN A 99 -28.46 0.07 6.35
N ILE A 100 -27.42 0.58 7.05
CA ILE A 100 -26.04 0.10 6.89
C ILE A 100 -25.68 -0.93 7.99
N ALA A 101 -26.67 -1.49 8.70
CA ALA A 101 -26.44 -2.35 9.85
C ALA A 101 -26.13 -3.83 9.51
N GLU A 102 -26.05 -4.24 8.25
CA GLU A 102 -25.76 -5.64 7.89
C GLU A 102 -24.34 -5.91 7.38
N ALA A 103 -23.45 -4.91 7.33
CA ALA A 103 -22.11 -5.10 6.76
C ALA A 103 -21.02 -5.60 7.74
N ASN A 104 -21.24 -5.55 9.07
CA ASN A 104 -20.13 -5.74 10.03
C ASN A 104 -20.30 -6.87 11.06
N GLN A 105 -21.20 -7.82 10.83
CA GLN A 105 -21.17 -9.08 11.56
C GLN A 105 -20.60 -10.20 10.70
N GLY A 106 -19.27 -10.31 10.75
CA GLY A 106 -18.58 -11.55 10.38
C GLY A 106 -17.40 -11.38 9.44
N LYS A 107 -16.29 -10.79 9.90
CA LYS A 107 -14.96 -11.12 9.37
C LYS A 107 -13.79 -10.68 10.26
N TRP A 108 -13.84 -10.99 11.56
CA TRP A 108 -12.67 -10.86 12.44
C TRP A 108 -12.02 -12.21 12.68
N GLN A 109 -11.43 -12.77 11.61
CA GLN A 109 -10.36 -13.76 11.73
C GLN A 109 -9.40 -13.55 10.54
N MET A 110 -8.12 -13.42 10.86
CA MET A 110 -6.95 -13.30 9.95
C MET A 110 -6.60 -11.89 9.46
N LEU A 111 -6.08 -11.06 10.37
CA LEU A 111 -5.00 -10.14 10.04
C LEU A 111 -3.72 -10.69 10.70
N ASP A 112 -3.14 -11.69 10.04
CA ASP A 112 -1.75 -12.06 10.29
C ASP A 112 -0.84 -10.90 9.85
N ARG A 113 0.24 -10.71 10.62
CA ARG A 113 1.32 -9.71 10.50
C ARG A 113 2.10 -9.75 9.16
N GLY A 114 1.45 -9.75 8.00
CA GLY A 114 2.12 -9.90 6.71
C GLY A 114 1.39 -9.32 5.49
N ALA A 115 0.27 -8.61 5.65
CA ALA A 115 -0.53 -8.11 4.53
C ALA A 115 -0.25 -6.63 4.15
N PHE A 116 0.92 -6.10 4.53
CA PHE A 116 1.38 -4.77 4.11
C PHE A 116 2.02 -4.77 2.69
N GLU A 117 2.09 -5.94 2.04
CA GLU A 117 2.85 -6.19 0.81
C GLU A 117 2.08 -5.97 -0.52
N LEU A 118 0.89 -5.35 -0.54
CA LEU A 118 0.09 -5.30 -1.79
C LEU A 118 -0.56 -3.95 -2.14
N ARG A 119 0.00 -2.83 -1.67
CA ARG A 119 -0.32 -1.49 -2.21
C ARG A 119 0.85 -0.80 -2.93
N LEU A 120 1.93 -1.53 -3.20
CA LEU A 120 3.12 -1.04 -3.89
C LEU A 120 3.35 -1.73 -5.24
N VAL A 121 2.27 -2.01 -6.01
CA VAL A 121 2.37 -2.65 -7.34
C VAL A 121 1.88 -1.75 -8.49
N PHE A 122 1.20 -0.63 -8.27
CA PHE A 122 0.71 0.18 -9.40
C PHE A 122 0.85 1.69 -9.15
N GLY A 123 2.04 2.20 -9.47
CA GLY A 123 2.33 3.64 -9.57
C GLY A 123 3.40 3.98 -10.63
N VAL A 124 3.78 3.01 -11.48
CA VAL A 124 4.58 3.27 -12.67
C VAL A 124 3.90 2.57 -13.82
N GLY A 125 3.39 3.36 -14.77
CA GLY A 125 2.71 2.86 -15.95
C GLY A 125 3.64 1.99 -16.77
N LEU A 126 3.49 0.67 -16.65
CA LEU A 126 3.92 -0.26 -17.68
C LEU A 126 2.96 -0.08 -18.85
N SER A 127 3.33 0.81 -19.77
CA SER A 127 2.76 0.80 -21.11
C SER A 127 3.01 -0.60 -21.68
N LYS A 128 1.93 -1.34 -21.92
CA LYS A 128 1.95 -2.56 -22.73
C LYS A 128 2.50 -2.20 -24.11
N MET A 129 3.78 -2.50 -24.35
CA MET A 129 4.28 -2.70 -25.70
C MET A 129 3.74 -4.05 -26.19
N SER A 130 2.59 -4.02 -26.84
CA SER A 130 2.15 -5.12 -27.71
C SER A 130 2.88 -4.94 -29.03
N LEU A 131 3.87 -5.80 -29.27
CA LEU A 131 4.48 -5.98 -30.59
C LEU A 131 3.62 -6.94 -31.41
N GLU A 132 2.59 -6.41 -32.07
CA GLU A 132 1.98 -7.04 -33.24
C GLU A 132 1.65 -5.93 -34.25
N GLY A 133 2.36 -5.94 -35.38
CA GLY A 133 2.16 -5.00 -36.48
C GLY A 133 3.26 -5.15 -37.51
N GLU A 134 2.96 -5.86 -38.61
CA GLU A 134 3.79 -5.90 -39.81
C GLU A 134 3.93 -4.50 -40.42
N PRO A 135 5.04 -4.20 -41.12
CA PRO A 135 5.25 -2.89 -41.73
C PRO A 135 4.41 -2.77 -42.99
N THR A 136 3.60 -1.71 -43.07
CA THR A 136 3.12 -1.21 -44.36
C THR A 136 3.67 0.19 -44.52
N ASP A 137 4.48 0.33 -45.56
CA ASP A 137 4.98 1.60 -46.06
C ASP A 137 3.78 2.43 -46.51
N ASP A 138 3.63 3.64 -45.97
CA ASP A 138 3.06 4.76 -46.72
C ASP A 138 3.40 6.09 -46.05
N GLU A 139 4.13 6.90 -46.79
CA GLU A 139 4.43 8.29 -46.52
C GLU A 139 3.14 9.13 -46.48
N ASN A 140 2.96 9.98 -45.47
CA ASN A 140 2.63 11.38 -45.75
C ASN A 140 2.71 12.31 -44.53
N THR A 141 3.33 13.44 -44.83
CA THR A 141 3.47 14.69 -44.11
C THR A 141 2.13 15.37 -43.79
N ALA A 142 2.00 15.90 -42.57
CA ALA A 142 1.26 17.12 -42.29
C ALA A 142 1.77 17.77 -40.99
N GLU A 143 2.40 18.94 -41.13
CA GLU A 143 2.57 19.93 -40.07
C GLU A 143 1.22 20.63 -39.79
N GLU A 144 0.95 20.98 -38.54
CA GLU A 144 0.13 22.11 -38.03
C GLU A 144 -0.07 21.88 -36.51
N SER A 145 0.58 22.57 -35.57
CA SER A 145 0.52 23.99 -35.18
C SER A 145 -0.82 24.44 -34.56
N TRP A 146 -0.73 24.79 -33.26
CA TRP A 146 -1.57 25.69 -32.44
C TRP A 146 -2.84 25.16 -31.77
N GLY A 147 -3.00 25.56 -30.49
CA GLY A 147 -4.32 25.79 -29.90
C GLY A 147 -4.44 25.53 -28.41
N ASP A 148 -3.92 26.45 -27.59
CA ASP A 148 -4.45 26.72 -26.25
C ASP A 148 -5.98 26.89 -26.32
N ASN A 149 -6.74 26.12 -25.54
CA ASN A 149 -8.18 26.31 -25.39
C ASN A 149 -8.65 25.95 -23.96
N THR A 150 -8.54 26.95 -23.09
CA THR A 150 -9.67 27.47 -22.30
C THR A 150 -10.28 26.57 -21.22
N LYS A 151 -9.86 26.85 -19.97
CA LYS A 151 -10.72 27.16 -18.82
C LYS A 151 -12.13 26.57 -18.87
N LEU A 152 -12.29 25.36 -18.33
CA LEU A 152 -13.56 24.87 -17.82
C LEU A 152 -13.54 25.00 -16.30
N SER A 153 -14.04 26.14 -15.82
CA SER A 153 -14.43 26.31 -14.43
C SER A 153 -15.61 25.40 -14.14
N LEU A 154 -15.36 24.28 -13.47
CA LEU A 154 -16.37 23.56 -12.71
C LEU A 154 -15.92 23.62 -11.25
N SER A 155 -16.68 24.38 -10.47
CA SER A 155 -16.67 24.33 -9.01
C SER A 155 -17.03 22.91 -8.57
N ALA A 156 -16.02 22.05 -8.51
CA ALA A 156 -16.08 20.80 -7.77
C ALA A 156 -15.91 21.17 -6.29
N SER A 157 -16.93 20.87 -5.50
CA SER A 157 -17.04 21.17 -4.09
C SER A 157 -15.79 20.74 -3.33
N ASN A 158 -15.05 21.72 -2.79
CA ASN A 158 -13.79 21.58 -2.08
C ASN A 158 -13.97 21.04 -0.63
N GLU A 159 -15.10 20.41 -0.33
CA GLU A 159 -15.56 20.13 1.03
C GLU A 159 -15.13 18.73 1.55
N LYS A 160 -14.84 17.78 0.66
CA LYS A 160 -14.56 16.39 1.04
C LYS A 160 -13.26 16.17 1.83
N PRO A 161 -12.12 16.83 1.53
CA PRO A 161 -10.88 16.61 2.27
C PRO A 161 -10.92 17.20 3.68
N ALA A 162 -11.50 18.40 3.82
CA ALA A 162 -11.58 19.11 5.10
C ALA A 162 -12.46 18.36 6.11
N GLU A 163 -13.56 17.76 5.66
CA GLU A 163 -14.45 17.00 6.53
C GLU A 163 -13.76 15.74 7.10
N ALA A 164 -12.99 15.02 6.29
CA ALA A 164 -12.25 13.84 6.75
C ALA A 164 -11.18 14.20 7.81
N VAL A 165 -10.50 15.34 7.63
CA VAL A 165 -9.52 15.85 8.61
C VAL A 165 -10.19 16.20 9.94
N ASN A 166 -11.34 16.88 9.91
CA ASN A 166 -12.08 17.22 11.14
C ASN A 166 -12.53 15.96 11.88
N VAL A 167 -13.05 14.96 11.14
CA VAL A 167 -13.44 13.67 11.73
C VAL A 167 -12.23 12.94 12.34
N LEU A 168 -11.05 13.03 11.74
CA LEU A 168 -9.82 12.48 12.33
C LEU A 168 -9.44 13.20 13.63
N ILE A 169 -9.43 14.54 13.65
CA ILE A 169 -9.13 15.34 14.84
C ILE A 169 -10.11 15.01 15.96
N ASP A 170 -11.39 14.88 15.65
CA ASP A 170 -12.44 14.46 16.58
C ASP A 170 -12.11 13.14 17.27
N HIS A 171 -11.65 12.13 16.51
CA HIS A 171 -11.24 10.85 17.09
C HIS A 171 -9.92 10.95 17.87
N VAL A 172 -9.00 11.83 17.46
CA VAL A 172 -7.76 12.11 18.21
C VAL A 172 -8.09 12.70 19.59
N HIS A 173 -9.06 13.62 19.68
CA HIS A 173 -9.53 14.16 20.95
C HIS A 173 -10.23 13.11 21.81
N VAL A 174 -11.00 12.20 21.21
CA VAL A 174 -11.57 11.05 21.95
C VAL A 174 -10.48 10.12 22.48
N ASN A 175 -9.39 9.89 21.73
CA ASN A 175 -8.24 9.16 22.24
C ASN A 175 -7.59 9.92 23.41
N ALA A 176 -7.37 11.23 23.28
CA ALA A 176 -6.74 12.05 24.31
C ALA A 176 -7.52 12.07 25.63
N ILE A 177 -8.84 12.23 25.59
CA ILE A 177 -9.67 12.18 26.80
C ILE A 177 -9.69 10.77 27.43
N ALA A 178 -9.64 9.73 26.59
CA ALA A 178 -9.56 8.35 27.06
C ALA A 178 -8.22 8.07 27.74
N ASP A 179 -7.13 8.62 27.23
CA ASP A 179 -5.81 8.51 27.84
C ASP A 179 -5.77 9.27 29.18
N TYR A 180 -6.32 10.50 29.21
CA TYR A 180 -6.38 11.33 30.41
C TYR A 180 -7.16 10.70 31.56
N TYR A 181 -8.35 10.15 31.28
CA TYR A 181 -9.18 9.48 32.29
C TYR A 181 -8.87 7.98 32.46
N ASP A 182 -7.85 7.47 31.77
CA ASP A 182 -7.48 6.06 31.72
C ASP A 182 -8.68 5.13 31.46
N VAL A 183 -9.22 5.22 30.24
CA VAL A 183 -10.33 4.41 29.74
C VAL A 183 -9.84 3.57 28.55
N PRO A 184 -9.19 2.41 28.79
CA PRO A 184 -8.49 1.66 27.75
C PRO A 184 -9.37 1.25 26.57
N GLY A 185 -10.60 0.80 26.82
CA GLY A 185 -11.52 0.40 25.75
C GLY A 185 -11.94 1.57 24.84
N LEU A 186 -12.01 2.79 25.37
CA LEU A 186 -12.31 3.98 24.56
C LEU A 186 -11.11 4.37 23.71
N ARG A 187 -9.91 4.29 24.30
CA ARG A 187 -8.64 4.56 23.63
C ARG A 187 -8.44 3.61 22.45
N GLU A 188 -8.67 2.31 22.65
CA GLU A 188 -8.63 1.29 21.60
C GLU A 188 -9.66 1.56 20.49
N LEU A 189 -10.92 1.85 20.84
CA LEU A 189 -11.95 2.14 19.85
C LEU A 189 -11.64 3.41 19.03
N ALA A 190 -11.09 4.46 19.66
CA ALA A 190 -10.64 5.66 18.96
C ALA A 190 -9.50 5.34 17.97
N ASN A 191 -8.54 4.53 18.38
CA ASN A 191 -7.44 4.09 17.52
C ASN A 191 -7.93 3.29 16.30
N ASP A 192 -8.89 2.39 16.50
CA ASP A 192 -9.50 1.62 15.41
C ASP A 192 -10.23 2.52 14.41
N ASN A 193 -10.97 3.52 14.91
CA ASN A 193 -11.65 4.50 14.06
C ASN A 193 -10.65 5.35 13.27
N ILE A 194 -9.58 5.85 13.90
CA ILE A 194 -8.53 6.63 13.25
C ILE A 194 -7.86 5.80 12.16
N ARG A 195 -7.46 4.56 12.48
CA ARG A 195 -6.84 3.65 11.52
C ARG A 195 -7.77 3.38 10.33
N ALA A 196 -9.05 3.14 10.58
CA ALA A 196 -10.03 2.91 9.53
C ALA A 196 -10.17 4.11 8.58
N ILE A 197 -10.13 5.34 9.10
CA ILE A 197 -10.20 6.56 8.29
C ILE A 197 -8.91 6.74 7.48
N LEU A 198 -7.73 6.59 8.11
CA LEU A 198 -6.44 6.73 7.42
C LEU A 198 -6.28 5.71 6.27
N VAL A 199 -6.77 4.49 6.45
CA VAL A 199 -6.74 3.45 5.41
C VAL A 199 -7.81 3.67 4.33
N GLY A 200 -9.02 4.07 4.74
CA GLY A 200 -10.18 4.17 3.85
C GLY A 200 -10.27 5.48 3.05
N ALA A 201 -9.70 6.57 3.58
CA ALA A 201 -9.82 7.92 3.03
C ALA A 201 -8.52 8.73 3.23
N TRP A 202 -7.38 8.14 2.86
CA TRP A 202 -6.08 8.82 2.90
C TRP A 202 -6.08 10.13 2.09
N SER A 203 -5.54 11.18 2.69
CA SER A 203 -5.23 12.47 2.08
C SER A 203 -3.96 13.01 2.71
N ALA A 204 -3.00 13.45 1.89
CA ALA A 204 -1.81 14.15 2.38
C ALA A 204 -2.19 15.56 2.91
N ASP A 205 -3.15 16.21 2.25
CA ASP A 205 -3.64 17.53 2.64
C ASP A 205 -4.23 17.49 4.06
N GLY A 206 -3.67 18.30 4.96
CA GLY A 206 -4.12 18.43 6.36
C GLY A 206 -3.64 17.33 7.31
N PHE A 207 -2.97 16.28 6.81
CA PHE A 207 -2.45 15.20 7.67
C PHE A 207 -1.40 15.69 8.66
N VAL A 208 -0.53 16.63 8.27
CA VAL A 208 0.49 17.19 9.18
C VAL A 208 -0.16 17.87 10.38
N GLY A 209 -1.29 18.54 10.17
CA GLY A 209 -2.11 19.09 11.26
C GLY A 209 -2.60 18.02 12.23
N VAL A 210 -3.12 16.90 11.70
CA VAL A 210 -3.56 15.75 12.51
C VAL A 210 -2.41 15.13 13.29
N ALA A 211 -1.26 14.89 12.64
CA ALA A 211 -0.10 14.30 13.29
C ALA A 211 0.43 15.20 14.42
N ASN A 212 0.50 16.51 14.18
CA ASN A 212 0.86 17.48 15.20
C ASN A 212 -0.13 17.49 16.37
N GLU A 213 -1.43 17.39 16.10
CA GLU A 213 -2.44 17.29 17.15
C GLU A 213 -2.22 16.05 18.02
N VAL A 214 -1.99 14.88 17.42
CA VAL A 214 -1.67 13.63 18.14
C VAL A 214 -0.46 13.81 19.05
N PHE A 215 0.63 14.40 18.55
CA PHE A 215 1.84 14.59 19.35
C PHE A 215 1.67 15.61 20.48
N ASN A 216 0.70 16.53 20.35
CA ASN A 216 0.44 17.54 21.37
C ASN A 216 -0.53 17.08 22.47
N CYS A 217 -1.56 16.30 22.14
CA CYS A 217 -2.69 16.08 23.05
C CYS A 217 -2.72 14.69 23.70
N THR A 218 -1.95 13.71 23.22
CA THR A 218 -2.01 12.32 23.74
C THR A 218 -0.64 11.70 23.99
N GLY A 219 -0.54 10.92 25.07
CA GLY A 219 0.60 10.08 25.40
C GLY A 219 0.46 8.65 24.87
N ASP A 220 -0.63 8.33 24.17
CA ASP A 220 -0.91 6.97 23.70
C ASP A 220 0.11 6.50 22.67
N LYS A 221 0.95 5.55 23.09
CA LYS A 221 1.97 4.94 22.25
C LYS A 221 1.38 4.19 21.06
N ALA A 222 0.19 3.61 21.21
CA ALA A 222 -0.45 2.88 20.12
C ALA A 222 -0.88 3.85 19.00
N LEU A 223 -1.51 4.97 19.34
CA LEU A 223 -1.87 6.00 18.37
C LEU A 223 -0.64 6.65 17.72
N ARG A 224 0.40 6.96 18.50
CA ARG A 224 1.66 7.48 17.96
C ARG A 224 2.31 6.50 16.97
N GLY A 225 2.26 5.20 17.26
CA GLY A 225 2.69 4.15 16.33
C GLY A 225 1.86 4.10 15.04
N ILE A 226 0.53 4.29 15.12
CA ILE A 226 -0.34 4.41 13.93
C ILE A 226 0.09 5.58 13.05
N ILE A 227 0.36 6.74 13.64
CA ILE A 227 0.80 7.92 12.89
C ILE A 227 2.19 7.68 12.28
N ALA A 228 3.13 7.09 13.02
CA ALA A 228 4.46 6.74 12.50
C ALA A 228 4.40 5.74 11.33
N GLU A 229 3.57 4.70 11.45
CA GLU A 229 3.30 3.73 10.38
C GLU A 229 2.74 4.45 9.14
N THR A 230 1.80 5.37 9.34
CA THR A 230 1.18 6.15 8.26
C THR A 230 2.20 7.06 7.57
N ILE A 231 3.04 7.77 8.34
CA ILE A 231 4.13 8.60 7.79
C ILE A 231 5.07 7.76 6.95
N THR A 232 5.51 6.60 7.47
CA THR A 232 6.43 5.70 6.76
C THR A 232 5.82 5.23 5.44
N SER A 233 4.55 4.81 5.48
CA SER A 233 3.82 4.25 4.35
C SER A 233 3.54 5.27 3.25
N GLN A 234 3.31 6.52 3.62
CA GLN A 234 2.88 7.60 2.73
C GLN A 234 3.97 8.67 2.58
N ILE A 235 5.21 8.34 2.92
CA ILE A 235 6.32 9.30 2.93
C ILE A 235 6.52 9.96 1.56
N CYS A 236 6.29 9.21 0.47
CA CYS A 236 6.39 9.72 -0.90
C CYS A 236 5.38 10.83 -1.20
N ASP A 237 4.21 10.84 -0.58
CA ASP A 237 3.21 11.90 -0.78
C ASP A 237 3.48 13.08 0.18
N LEU A 238 3.87 12.77 1.41
CA LEU A 238 4.06 13.76 2.48
C LEU A 238 5.26 14.67 2.25
N VAL A 239 6.38 14.16 1.72
CA VAL A 239 7.60 14.97 1.53
C VAL A 239 7.44 16.12 0.53
N TYR A 240 6.38 16.12 -0.27
CA TYR A 240 6.06 17.18 -1.23
C TYR A 240 5.03 18.18 -0.70
N GLN A 241 4.47 17.96 0.50
CA GLN A 241 3.56 18.91 1.13
C GLN A 241 4.34 20.10 1.70
N ASP A 242 3.86 21.32 1.44
CA ASP A 242 4.50 22.55 1.90
C ASP A 242 4.59 22.62 3.44
N ASP A 243 3.62 22.03 4.14
CA ASP A 243 3.53 22.03 5.59
C ASP A 243 4.31 20.87 6.25
N PHE A 244 4.89 19.93 5.51
CA PHE A 244 5.61 18.79 6.08
C PHE A 244 6.80 19.19 6.96
N ALA A 245 7.44 20.32 6.64
CA ALA A 245 8.52 20.88 7.45
C ALA A 245 8.05 21.31 8.85
N ASP A 246 6.75 21.58 9.03
CA ASP A 246 6.14 21.97 10.30
C ASP A 246 5.73 20.77 11.16
N LEU A 247 6.05 19.54 10.74
CA LEU A 247 5.79 18.33 11.51
C LEU A 247 6.65 18.30 12.79
N LYS A 248 6.01 18.48 13.94
CA LYS A 248 6.60 18.47 15.28
C LYS A 248 6.66 17.06 15.85
N MET A 249 7.38 16.19 15.16
CA MET A 249 7.54 14.81 15.58
C MET A 249 8.51 14.70 16.77
N GLU A 250 8.11 13.96 17.81
CA GLU A 250 9.01 13.66 18.93
C GLU A 250 10.19 12.79 18.49
N GLY A 251 11.33 12.93 19.17
CA GLY A 251 12.57 12.25 18.77
C GLY A 251 12.47 10.72 18.75
N GLU A 252 11.72 10.10 19.66
CA GLU A 252 11.51 8.65 19.69
C GLU A 252 10.73 8.17 18.46
N THR A 253 9.62 8.87 18.14
CA THR A 253 8.79 8.59 16.95
C THR A 253 9.56 8.83 15.66
N ALA A 254 10.39 9.88 15.60
CA ALA A 254 11.24 10.14 14.44
C ALA A 254 12.23 9.00 14.18
N VAL A 255 12.85 8.47 15.23
CA VAL A 255 13.76 7.31 15.13
C VAL A 255 13.00 6.05 14.70
N GLU A 256 11.77 5.87 15.16
CA GLU A 256 10.91 4.76 14.73
C GLU A 256 10.62 4.83 13.22
N VAL A 257 10.16 5.98 12.72
CA VAL A 257 9.92 6.21 11.28
C VAL A 257 11.18 5.94 10.46
N ILE A 258 12.33 6.51 10.84
CA ILE A 258 13.60 6.32 10.13
C ILE A 258 14.00 4.84 10.09
N ARG A 259 13.77 4.11 11.20
CA ARG A 259 14.11 2.68 11.29
C ARG A 259 13.23 1.85 10.37
N GLU A 260 11.93 2.10 10.33
CA GLU A 260 11.01 1.38 9.44
C GLU A 260 11.32 1.70 7.98
N MET A 261 11.52 2.98 7.61
CA MET A 261 11.97 3.36 6.26
C MET A 261 13.27 2.65 5.85
N GLY A 262 14.22 2.50 6.79
CA GLY A 262 15.48 1.79 6.54
C GLY A 262 15.29 0.30 6.26
N LYS A 263 14.30 -0.35 6.90
CA LYS A 263 13.95 -1.76 6.61
C LYS A 263 13.33 -1.89 5.23
N ASP A 264 12.39 -1.02 4.89
CA ASP A 264 11.71 -1.03 3.59
C ASP A 264 12.70 -0.80 2.45
N TYR A 265 13.61 0.16 2.62
CA TYR A 265 14.70 0.40 1.67
C TYR A 265 15.61 -0.82 1.52
N ALA A 266 16.02 -1.46 2.63
CA ALA A 266 16.84 -2.66 2.57
C ALA A 266 16.13 -3.83 1.87
N ALA A 267 14.84 -4.01 2.11
CA ALA A 267 14.02 -5.02 1.44
C ALA A 267 13.96 -4.75 -0.08
N ALA A 268 13.68 -3.52 -0.49
CA ALA A 268 13.63 -3.12 -1.89
C ALA A 268 14.98 -3.33 -2.60
N VAL A 269 16.09 -2.96 -1.96
CA VAL A 269 17.44 -3.17 -2.50
C VAL A 269 17.73 -4.67 -2.69
N ASN A 270 17.33 -5.51 -1.74
CA ASN A 270 17.52 -6.96 -1.86
C ASN A 270 16.67 -7.55 -2.99
N HIS A 271 15.44 -7.07 -3.16
CA HIS A 271 14.58 -7.47 -4.27
C HIS A 271 15.18 -7.09 -5.63
N ILE A 272 15.68 -5.86 -5.78
CA ILE A 272 16.36 -5.41 -7.01
C ILE A 272 17.58 -6.28 -7.32
N LYS A 273 18.42 -6.57 -6.32
CA LYS A 273 19.60 -7.45 -6.50
C LYS A 273 19.21 -8.85 -6.93
N TYR A 274 18.12 -9.39 -6.39
CA TYR A 274 17.61 -10.69 -6.80
C TYR A 274 17.17 -10.67 -8.27
N GLN A 275 16.41 -9.66 -8.68
CA GLN A 275 15.99 -9.50 -10.08
C GLN A 275 17.17 -9.30 -11.04
N GLU A 276 18.19 -8.54 -10.63
CA GLU A 276 19.42 -8.34 -11.41
C GLU A 276 20.16 -9.67 -11.63
N SER A 277 20.23 -10.54 -10.62
CA SER A 277 20.81 -11.88 -10.74
C SER A 277 20.04 -12.78 -11.73
N GLU A 278 18.70 -12.73 -11.70
CA GLU A 278 17.85 -13.47 -12.63
C GLU A 278 18.05 -12.98 -14.08
N LEU A 279 18.06 -11.66 -14.28
CA LEU A 279 18.31 -11.05 -15.58
C LEU A 279 19.70 -11.40 -16.13
N GLN A 280 20.73 -11.38 -15.28
CA GLN A 280 22.09 -11.74 -15.68
C GLN A 280 22.17 -13.20 -16.13
N THR A 281 21.46 -14.10 -15.44
CA THR A 281 21.40 -15.53 -15.80
C THR A 281 20.72 -15.73 -17.15
N ALA A 282 19.59 -15.06 -17.37
CA ALA A 282 18.88 -15.09 -18.65
C ALA A 282 19.73 -14.54 -19.80
N TRP A 283 20.44 -13.43 -19.57
CA TRP A 283 21.33 -12.82 -20.57
C TRP A 283 22.48 -13.75 -20.96
N ASN A 284 23.10 -14.43 -20.00
CA ASN A 284 24.15 -15.42 -20.26
C ASN A 284 23.63 -16.61 -21.09
N LEU A 285 22.42 -17.10 -20.81
CA LEU A 285 21.80 -18.16 -21.60
C LEU A 285 21.55 -17.72 -23.04
N LEU A 286 20.99 -16.52 -23.23
CA LEU A 286 20.76 -15.96 -24.56
C LEU A 286 22.08 -15.78 -25.33
N GLY A 287 23.12 -15.26 -24.68
CA GLY A 287 24.44 -15.10 -25.28
C GLY A 287 25.06 -16.43 -25.70
N ASN A 288 24.88 -17.49 -24.92
CA ASN A 288 25.33 -18.84 -25.27
C ASN A 288 24.56 -19.40 -26.48
N GLU A 289 23.24 -19.23 -26.51
CA GLU A 289 22.40 -19.64 -27.64
C GLU A 289 22.78 -18.85 -28.92
N GLN A 290 23.03 -17.54 -28.82
CA GLN A 290 23.46 -16.73 -29.95
C GLN A 290 24.82 -17.18 -30.51
N LYS A 291 25.83 -17.39 -29.66
CA LYS A 291 27.14 -17.93 -30.07
C LYS A 291 26.97 -19.27 -30.79
N ARG A 292 26.04 -20.09 -30.31
CA ARG A 292 25.72 -21.38 -30.92
C ARG A 292 25.20 -21.23 -32.34
N TYR A 293 24.21 -20.35 -32.55
CA TYR A 293 23.68 -20.06 -33.87
C TYR A 293 24.75 -19.50 -34.80
N GLU A 294 25.61 -18.59 -34.30
CA GLU A 294 26.71 -18.03 -35.08
C GLU A 294 27.72 -19.10 -35.54
N CYS A 295 28.07 -20.06 -34.66
CA CYS A 295 28.92 -21.19 -35.00
C CYS A 295 28.31 -22.05 -36.12
N VAL A 296 27.04 -22.41 -35.99
CA VAL A 296 26.30 -23.20 -36.99
C VAL A 296 26.25 -22.46 -38.33
N MET A 297 25.85 -21.19 -38.32
CA MET A 297 25.78 -20.37 -39.53
C MET A 297 27.15 -20.20 -40.19
N THR A 298 28.22 -20.08 -39.39
CA THR A 298 29.59 -20.01 -39.91
C THR A 298 29.99 -21.30 -40.61
N ASN A 299 29.68 -22.46 -40.03
CA ASN A 299 29.94 -23.75 -40.65
C ASN A 299 29.13 -23.97 -41.96
N ILE A 300 27.86 -23.54 -42.00
CA ILE A 300 27.06 -23.57 -43.25
C ILE A 300 27.67 -22.64 -44.31
N ARG A 301 28.04 -21.41 -43.95
CA ARG A 301 28.69 -20.46 -44.88
C ARG A 301 30.00 -21.02 -45.43
N LYS A 302 30.78 -21.74 -44.63
CA LYS A 302 31.97 -22.46 -45.09
C LYS A 302 31.62 -23.49 -46.16
N CYS A 303 30.60 -24.32 -45.94
CA CYS A 303 30.12 -25.27 -46.95
C CYS A 303 29.71 -24.56 -48.25
N LEU A 304 28.92 -23.49 -48.17
CA LEU A 304 28.50 -22.74 -49.36
C LEU A 304 29.68 -22.13 -50.13
N ASN A 305 30.70 -21.62 -49.42
CA ASN A 305 31.91 -21.10 -50.05
C ASN A 305 32.74 -22.20 -50.72
N THR A 306 32.87 -23.37 -50.09
CA THR A 306 33.52 -24.52 -50.73
C THR A 306 32.75 -24.96 -51.97
N LEU A 307 31.42 -25.03 -51.93
CA LEU A 307 30.59 -25.35 -53.09
C LEU A 307 30.82 -24.38 -54.25
N LYS A 308 30.84 -23.07 -53.99
CA LYS A 308 31.08 -22.05 -55.01
C LYS A 308 32.44 -22.17 -55.69
N ASN A 309 33.46 -22.60 -54.96
CA ASN A 309 34.85 -22.59 -55.41
C ASN A 309 35.37 -23.98 -55.84
N THR A 310 34.55 -25.03 -55.79
CA THR A 310 34.95 -26.41 -56.12
C THR A 310 34.29 -26.85 -57.41
N ALA A 311 35.08 -27.12 -58.45
CA ALA A 311 34.57 -27.55 -59.76
C ALA A 311 34.51 -29.09 -59.94
N HIS A 312 35.23 -29.87 -59.11
CA HIS A 312 35.38 -31.33 -59.23
C HIS A 312 35.43 -32.00 -57.83
N CYS A 313 35.05 -33.28 -57.69
CA CYS A 313 35.13 -33.96 -56.38
C CYS A 313 36.59 -34.09 -55.93
N SER A 314 36.82 -33.96 -54.62
CA SER A 314 38.13 -34.09 -53.98
C SER A 314 38.74 -35.49 -54.10
N ASN A 315 37.95 -36.51 -54.43
CA ASN A 315 38.44 -37.85 -54.75
C ASN A 315 38.93 -37.88 -56.20
N TRP A 316 40.24 -38.04 -56.40
CA TRP A 316 40.86 -37.97 -57.73
C TRP A 316 40.35 -39.05 -58.71
N CYS A 317 39.80 -40.16 -58.20
CA CYS A 317 39.17 -41.21 -59.02
C CYS A 317 37.70 -40.92 -59.39
N CYS A 318 37.14 -39.77 -58.98
CA CYS A 318 35.74 -39.42 -59.22
C CYS A 318 35.62 -38.39 -60.35
N ASP A 319 35.29 -38.87 -61.55
CA ASP A 319 35.14 -38.05 -62.77
C ASP A 319 33.70 -37.52 -62.97
N ALA A 320 32.89 -37.53 -61.91
CA ALA A 320 31.50 -37.08 -61.97
C ALA A 320 31.43 -35.54 -62.04
N ARG A 321 30.46 -35.01 -62.81
CA ARG A 321 30.04 -33.59 -62.71
C ARG A 321 29.75 -33.29 -61.24
N PHE A 322 30.26 -32.17 -60.69
CA PHE A 322 30.23 -31.91 -59.26
C PHE A 322 28.79 -31.74 -58.73
N THR A 323 28.19 -32.88 -58.38
CA THR A 323 26.92 -32.99 -57.66
C THR A 323 27.25 -33.36 -56.23
N CYS A 324 26.84 -32.52 -55.28
CA CYS A 324 27.07 -32.72 -53.85
C CYS A 324 25.77 -32.54 -53.05
N TYR A 325 25.76 -33.07 -51.83
CA TYR A 325 24.73 -32.83 -50.82
C TYR A 325 25.37 -32.42 -49.49
N ILE A 326 24.59 -31.78 -48.63
CA ILE A 326 25.01 -31.40 -47.28
C ILE A 326 24.61 -32.53 -46.31
N GLU A 327 25.57 -33.00 -45.51
CA GLU A 327 25.36 -33.97 -44.45
C GLU A 327 25.47 -33.27 -43.08
N GLU A 328 24.47 -33.47 -42.23
CA GLU A 328 24.49 -33.05 -40.83
C GLU A 328 25.19 -34.11 -39.96
N TYR A 329 26.05 -33.68 -39.04
CA TYR A 329 26.74 -34.54 -38.09
C TYR A 329 27.04 -33.80 -36.79
N GLY A 330 27.40 -34.53 -35.73
CA GLY A 330 27.66 -33.95 -34.41
C GLY A 330 26.44 -33.99 -33.48
N PRO A 331 26.51 -33.30 -32.33
CA PRO A 331 25.44 -33.32 -31.34
C PRO A 331 24.21 -32.54 -31.82
N SER A 332 23.01 -32.99 -31.45
CA SER A 332 21.74 -32.38 -31.88
C SER A 332 21.58 -30.91 -31.51
N ARG A 333 22.26 -30.46 -30.45
CA ARG A 333 22.22 -29.07 -29.99
C ARG A 333 23.20 -28.16 -30.76
N GLU A 334 24.26 -28.72 -31.33
CA GLU A 334 25.30 -28.00 -32.11
C GLU A 334 25.64 -28.80 -33.38
N PRO A 335 24.70 -28.88 -34.33
CA PRO A 335 24.93 -29.65 -35.55
C PRO A 335 25.99 -28.97 -36.42
N MET A 336 26.89 -29.78 -36.94
CA MET A 336 27.85 -29.39 -37.96
C MET A 336 27.42 -29.96 -39.31
N PHE A 337 27.80 -29.27 -40.36
CA PHE A 337 27.46 -29.57 -41.74
C PHE A 337 28.75 -29.71 -42.54
N ARG A 338 28.76 -30.71 -43.44
CA ARG A 338 29.86 -30.94 -44.39
C ARG A 338 29.31 -31.28 -45.77
N LEU A 339 30.11 -31.04 -46.80
CA LEU A 339 29.76 -31.38 -48.18
C LEU A 339 30.23 -32.79 -48.55
N CYS A 340 29.33 -33.58 -49.11
CA CYS A 340 29.59 -34.93 -49.59
C CYS A 340 29.26 -35.05 -51.08
N CYS A 341 30.12 -35.71 -51.86
CA CYS A 341 29.84 -35.99 -53.26
C CYS A 341 28.68 -36.99 -53.39
N ALA A 342 27.71 -36.70 -54.25
CA ALA A 342 26.56 -37.58 -54.46
C ALA A 342 26.94 -38.91 -55.15
N SER A 343 28.04 -38.94 -55.92
CA SER A 343 28.44 -40.13 -56.69
C SER A 343 29.33 -41.09 -55.90
N CYS A 344 30.33 -40.59 -55.17
CA CYS A 344 31.28 -41.44 -54.44
C CYS A 344 31.29 -41.24 -52.93
N GLN A 345 30.42 -40.37 -52.40
CA GLN A 345 30.32 -40.04 -50.97
C GLN A 345 31.64 -39.49 -50.37
N CYS A 346 32.56 -39.00 -51.23
CA CYS A 346 33.78 -38.31 -50.81
C CYS A 346 33.39 -37.11 -49.93
N LYS A 347 33.99 -37.01 -48.74
CA LYS A 347 33.85 -35.82 -47.88
C LYS A 347 34.78 -34.75 -48.43
N THR A 348 34.23 -33.60 -48.77
CA THR A 348 35.02 -32.47 -49.27
C THR A 348 35.65 -31.78 -48.07
N THR A 349 36.98 -31.74 -48.00
CA THR A 349 37.69 -31.04 -46.93
C THR A 349 37.45 -29.53 -47.10
N THR A 350 36.79 -28.93 -46.11
CA THR A 350 36.79 -27.47 -46.00
C THR A 350 38.13 -27.07 -45.37
N ASN A 351 38.81 -26.03 -45.87
CA ASN A 351 40.20 -25.64 -45.54
C ASN A 351 40.57 -25.46 -44.03
N SER A 352 39.71 -25.81 -43.07
CA SER A 352 40.01 -25.79 -41.64
C SER A 352 40.09 -27.17 -40.97
N ASP A 353 39.96 -28.29 -41.69
CA ASP A 353 40.14 -29.63 -41.09
C ASP A 353 41.62 -29.99 -40.83
N GLU A 354 42.58 -29.17 -41.29
CA GLU A 354 44.01 -29.37 -41.02
C GLU A 354 44.46 -28.92 -39.62
N THR A 355 43.67 -28.15 -38.87
CA THR A 355 44.12 -27.55 -37.59
C THR A 355 43.63 -28.27 -36.32
N ARG A 356 43.10 -29.50 -36.42
CA ARG A 356 42.63 -30.28 -35.27
C ARG A 356 43.27 -31.68 -35.12
N LEU A 357 44.45 -31.88 -35.72
CA LEU A 357 45.24 -33.11 -35.62
C LEU A 357 46.65 -32.89 -35.05
N GLU A 358 46.84 -31.88 -34.20
CA GLU A 358 48.01 -31.79 -33.30
C GLU A 358 47.59 -31.58 -31.84
#